data_AF-A0A8T4MEL3-F1
#
_entry.id   AF-A0A8T4MEL3-F1
#
_cell.length_a   1.000
_cell.length_b   1.000
_cell.length_c   1.000
_cell.angle_alpha   90.00
_cell.angle_beta   90.00
_cell.angle_gamma   90.00
#
_symmetry.space_group_name_H-M   'P 1'
#
loop_
_entity.id
_entity.type
_entity.pdbx_description
1 polymer ?
#
loop_
_entity_poly.entity_id
_entity_poly.type
_entity_poly.pdbx_seq_one_letter_code
_entity_poly.pdbx_strand_id
1 'polypeptide(L)'
;MNKKAALGAQTMIFVFIIILVIIGAGIVIGVGIFFAGEYDFREADAITLKNQIAYCITNSNINLESKESFGAEFYKTCRINKQAIDTSFLIYIEVDEKPFLQAGSLDRTQCALSEKNNAYPKCISETFDKGGKKIFVQAGSNQNSRKIRI
;
A
#
# COMPACT_ATOMS: atom_id res chain seq x y z
N MET A 1 -63.14 14.86 -11.56
CA MET A 1 -61.91 14.12 -11.17
C MET A 1 -62.24 13.11 -10.09
N ASN A 2 -61.82 11.86 -10.27
CA ASN A 2 -62.14 10.76 -9.34
C ASN A 2 -61.19 10.81 -8.14
N LYS A 3 -61.64 11.32 -6.99
CA LYS A 3 -60.79 11.59 -5.81
C LYS A 3 -60.02 10.34 -5.32
N LYS A 4 -60.59 9.15 -5.51
CA LYS A 4 -59.95 7.87 -5.15
C LYS A 4 -58.71 7.57 -6.00
N ALA A 5 -58.73 7.90 -7.29
CA ALA A 5 -57.58 7.69 -8.18
C ALA A 5 -56.43 8.64 -7.86
N ALA A 6 -56.74 9.90 -7.51
CA ALA A 6 -55.75 10.87 -7.09
C ALA A 6 -55.04 10.46 -5.77
N LEU A 7 -55.80 9.92 -4.81
CA LEU A 7 -55.25 9.44 -3.55
C LEU A 7 -54.26 8.28 -3.75
N GLY A 8 -54.60 7.30 -4.61
CA GLY A 8 -53.72 6.19 -4.93
C GLY A 8 -52.43 6.62 -5.62
N ALA A 9 -52.49 7.58 -6.55
CA ALA A 9 -51.31 8.15 -7.18
C ALA A 9 -50.38 8.84 -6.16
N GLN A 10 -50.94 9.61 -5.24
CA GLN A 10 -50.17 10.29 -4.20
C GLN A 10 -49.51 9.30 -3.22
N THR A 11 -50.21 8.21 -2.85
CA THR A 11 -49.62 7.15 -2.01
C THR A 11 -48.46 6.45 -2.72
N MET A 12 -48.58 6.13 -4.00
CA MET A 12 -47.50 5.50 -4.75
C MET A 12 -46.25 6.38 -4.84
N ILE A 13 -46.42 7.69 -5.07
CA ILE A 13 -45.31 8.65 -5.10
C ILE A 13 -44.62 8.71 -3.73
N PHE A 14 -45.39 8.75 -2.65
CA PHE A 14 -44.85 8.79 -1.29
C PHE A 14 -44.03 7.53 -0.95
N VAL A 15 -44.56 6.34 -1.27
CA VAL A 15 -43.85 5.07 -1.08
C VAL A 15 -42.55 5.04 -1.90
N PHE A 16 -42.59 5.51 -3.14
CA PHE A 16 -41.41 5.60 -3.99
C PHE A 16 -40.32 6.50 -3.37
N ILE A 17 -40.68 7.66 -2.84
CA ILE A 17 -39.74 8.57 -2.16
C ILE A 17 -39.13 7.89 -0.92
N ILE A 18 -39.92 7.18 -0.12
CA ILE A 18 -39.41 6.44 1.05
C ILE A 18 -38.37 5.41 0.64
N ILE A 19 -38.64 4.63 -0.41
CA ILE A 19 -37.69 3.62 -0.91
C ILE A 19 -36.38 4.29 -1.35
N LEU A 20 -36.43 5.42 -2.04
CA LEU A 20 -35.23 6.17 -2.43
C LEU A 20 -34.43 6.66 -1.22
N VAL A 21 -35.11 7.13 -0.16
CA VAL A 21 -34.43 7.55 1.07
C VAL A 21 -33.74 6.37 1.75
N ILE A 22 -34.39 5.21 1.81
CA ILE A 22 -33.79 3.98 2.40
C ILE A 22 -32.55 3.55 1.60
N ILE A 23 -32.65 3.51 0.26
CA ILE A 23 -31.51 3.16 -0.60
C ILE A 23 -30.38 4.19 -0.42
N GLY A 24 -30.70 5.49 -0.43
CA GLY A 24 -29.73 6.55 -0.23
C GLY A 24 -29.01 6.43 1.12
N ALA A 25 -29.75 6.21 2.21
CA ALA A 25 -29.18 5.99 3.53
C ALA A 25 -28.29 4.74 3.57
N GLY A 26 -28.71 3.64 2.93
CA GLY A 26 -27.92 2.42 2.83
C GLY A 26 -26.59 2.62 2.12
N ILE A 27 -26.57 3.39 1.02
CA ILE A 27 -25.34 3.74 0.29
C ILE A 27 -24.43 4.60 1.17
N VAL A 28 -24.97 5.64 1.81
CA VAL A 28 -24.18 6.53 2.67
C VAL A 28 -23.55 5.77 3.84
N ILE A 29 -24.32 4.90 4.51
CA ILE A 29 -23.82 4.08 5.62
C ILE A 29 -22.79 3.06 5.11
N GLY A 30 -23.05 2.39 3.99
CA GLY A 30 -22.14 1.40 3.40
C GLY A 30 -20.80 2.00 3.01
N VAL A 31 -20.81 3.14 2.33
CA VAL A 31 -19.61 3.92 2.01
C VAL A 31 -18.94 4.39 3.30
N GLY A 32 -19.71 4.91 4.25
CA GLY A 32 -19.20 5.32 5.55
C GLY A 32 -18.43 4.21 6.26
N ILE A 33 -18.98 3.00 6.36
CA ILE A 33 -18.32 1.86 7.01
C ILE A 33 -17.07 1.42 6.22
N PHE A 34 -17.16 1.35 4.89
CA PHE A 34 -16.06 0.87 4.06
C PHE A 34 -14.86 1.84 4.07
N PHE A 35 -15.12 3.15 4.09
CA PHE A 35 -14.07 4.18 4.09
C PHE A 35 -13.76 4.75 5.48
N ALA A 36 -14.49 4.36 6.54
CA ALA A 36 -14.16 4.73 7.91
C ALA A 36 -12.95 3.96 8.46
N GLY A 37 -12.61 2.81 7.88
CA GLY A 37 -11.34 2.17 8.16
C GLY A 37 -10.20 3.07 7.69
N GLU A 38 -9.27 3.41 8.58
CA GLU A 38 -8.03 4.09 8.20
C GLU A 38 -7.27 3.18 7.23
N TYR A 39 -7.44 3.38 5.92
CA TYR A 39 -6.68 2.65 4.93
C TYR A 39 -5.22 3.12 5.00
N ASP A 40 -4.35 2.25 5.50
CA ASP A 40 -2.94 2.55 5.62
C ASP A 40 -2.24 2.38 4.26
N PHE A 41 -2.24 3.44 3.45
CA PHE A 41 -1.57 3.47 2.14
C PHE A 41 -0.10 3.08 2.24
N ARG A 42 0.56 3.29 3.39
CA ARG A 42 1.96 2.94 3.60
C ARG A 42 2.18 1.45 3.52
N GLU A 43 1.26 0.68 4.09
CA GLU A 43 1.34 -0.78 4.04
C GLU A 43 1.17 -1.27 2.60
N ALA A 44 0.16 -0.77 1.89
CA ALA A 44 -0.07 -1.11 0.49
C ALA A 44 1.13 -0.76 -0.41
N ASP A 45 1.72 0.41 -0.22
CA ASP A 45 2.92 0.85 -0.93
C ASP A 45 4.14 -0.02 -0.59
N ALA A 46 4.35 -0.34 0.69
CA ALA A 46 5.43 -1.21 1.13
C ALA A 46 5.29 -2.63 0.56
N ILE A 47 4.07 -3.19 0.54
CA ILE A 47 3.77 -4.49 -0.09
C ILE A 47 4.10 -4.43 -1.58
N THR A 48 3.65 -3.38 -2.27
CA THR A 48 3.88 -3.22 -3.72
C THR A 48 5.37 -3.11 -4.04
N LEU A 49 6.10 -2.28 -3.30
CA LEU A 49 7.54 -2.12 -3.46
C LEU A 49 8.30 -3.42 -3.17
N LYS A 50 7.97 -4.10 -2.07
CA LYS A 50 8.55 -5.42 -1.74
C LYS A 50 8.31 -6.44 -2.85
N ASN A 51 7.06 -6.56 -3.33
CA ASN A 51 6.71 -7.50 -4.40
C ASN A 51 7.48 -7.19 -5.69
N GLN A 52 7.60 -5.91 -6.05
CA GLN A 52 8.38 -5.49 -7.22
C GLN A 52 9.87 -5.84 -7.07
N ILE A 53 10.45 -5.62 -5.89
CA ILE A 53 11.85 -5.95 -5.60
C ILE A 53 12.06 -7.46 -5.65
N ALA A 54 11.23 -8.24 -4.95
CA ALA A 54 11.31 -9.70 -4.93
C ALA A 54 11.14 -10.29 -6.34
N TYR A 55 10.16 -9.80 -7.10
CA TYR A 55 9.95 -10.20 -8.50
C TYR A 55 11.14 -9.84 -9.37
N CYS A 56 11.68 -8.62 -9.25
CA CYS A 56 12.83 -8.19 -10.02
C CYS A 56 14.05 -9.07 -9.71
N ILE A 57 14.39 -9.24 -8.44
CA ILE A 57 15.54 -10.05 -8.03
C ILE A 57 15.37 -11.48 -8.52
N THR A 58 14.18 -12.08 -8.40
CA THR A 58 13.94 -13.46 -8.83
C THR A 58 14.09 -13.63 -10.35
N ASN A 59 13.57 -12.69 -11.15
CA ASN A 59 13.50 -12.83 -12.61
C ASN A 59 14.63 -12.15 -13.40
N SER A 60 15.56 -11.47 -12.73
CA SER A 60 16.69 -10.79 -13.39
C SER A 60 18.03 -11.49 -13.15
N ASN A 61 18.99 -11.25 -14.04
CA ASN A 61 20.36 -11.76 -13.92
C ASN A 61 21.27 -10.83 -13.10
N ILE A 62 20.73 -10.14 -12.10
CA ILE A 62 21.52 -9.24 -11.25
C ILE A 62 22.56 -10.06 -10.49
N ASN A 63 23.82 -9.61 -10.54
CA ASN A 63 24.91 -10.24 -9.82
C ASN A 63 24.81 -9.96 -8.32
N LEU A 64 24.63 -11.02 -7.52
CA LEU A 64 24.54 -10.97 -6.05
C LEU A 64 25.90 -11.22 -5.36
N GLU A 65 27.01 -11.20 -6.10
CA GLU A 65 28.35 -11.44 -5.55
C GLU A 65 29.08 -10.14 -5.17
N SER A 66 28.85 -9.05 -5.92
CA SER A 66 29.49 -7.77 -5.69
C SER A 66 28.50 -6.71 -5.22
N LYS A 67 28.71 -6.21 -4.00
CA LYS A 67 27.90 -5.14 -3.40
C LYS A 67 28.03 -3.81 -4.14
N GLU A 68 29.20 -3.52 -4.70
CA GLU A 68 29.51 -2.24 -5.36
C GLU A 68 28.76 -2.07 -6.68
N SER A 69 28.70 -3.13 -7.50
CA SER A 69 27.97 -3.10 -8.77
C SER A 69 26.46 -3.25 -8.59
N PHE A 70 26.04 -3.94 -7.52
CA PHE A 70 24.62 -4.23 -7.28
C PHE A 70 23.77 -2.98 -7.18
N GLY A 71 24.20 -1.94 -6.45
CA GLY A 71 23.38 -0.75 -6.23
C GLY A 71 22.94 -0.09 -7.53
N ALA A 72 23.88 0.21 -8.44
CA ALA A 72 23.57 0.86 -9.71
C ALA A 72 22.77 -0.04 -10.67
N GLU A 73 23.13 -1.32 -10.73
CA GLU A 73 22.42 -2.30 -11.57
C GLU A 73 21.00 -2.54 -11.07
N PHE A 74 20.79 -2.62 -9.76
CA PHE A 74 19.49 -2.83 -9.13
C PHE A 74 18.48 -1.75 -9.51
N TYR A 75 18.81 -0.46 -9.33
CA TYR A 75 17.88 0.61 -9.68
C TYR A 75 17.54 0.62 -11.17
N LYS A 76 18.55 0.37 -12.02
CA LYS A 76 18.38 0.37 -13.48
C LYS A 76 17.54 -0.83 -13.94
N THR A 77 17.87 -2.03 -13.49
CA THR A 77 17.24 -3.28 -13.91
C THR A 77 15.83 -3.42 -13.34
N CYS A 78 15.64 -3.05 -12.07
CA CYS A 78 14.32 -3.09 -11.42
C CYS A 78 13.46 -1.86 -11.73
N ARG A 79 13.99 -0.89 -12.50
CA ARG A 79 13.33 0.38 -12.86
C ARG A 79 12.81 1.14 -11.63
N ILE A 80 13.60 1.12 -10.55
CA ILE A 80 13.26 1.79 -9.30
C ILE A 80 13.85 3.20 -9.34
N ASN A 81 12.99 4.20 -9.12
CA ASN A 81 13.42 5.59 -9.06
C ASN A 81 14.16 5.86 -7.73
N LYS A 82 15.49 6.01 -7.79
CA LYS A 82 16.33 6.27 -6.63
C LYS A 82 15.87 7.50 -5.81
N GLN A 83 15.45 8.58 -6.46
CA GLN A 83 15.00 9.79 -5.77
C GLN A 83 13.72 9.56 -4.97
N ALA A 84 12.79 8.74 -5.49
CA ALA A 84 11.59 8.37 -4.75
C ALA A 84 11.97 7.55 -3.50
N ILE A 85 12.91 6.60 -3.64
CA ILE A 85 13.40 5.80 -2.52
C ILE A 85 14.03 6.68 -1.45
N ASP A 86 14.98 7.53 -1.83
CA ASP A 86 15.73 8.38 -0.90
C ASP A 86 14.83 9.35 -0.12
N THR A 87 13.65 9.70 -0.65
CA THR A 87 12.72 10.63 -0.01
C THR A 87 11.70 9.95 0.90
N SER A 88 11.07 8.87 0.42
CA SER A 88 9.81 8.41 1.00
C SER A 88 9.77 6.92 1.36
N PHE A 89 10.77 6.16 0.94
CA PHE A 89 10.78 4.71 1.14
C PHE A 89 12.03 4.25 1.87
N LEU A 90 11.97 3.00 2.31
CA LEU A 90 13.10 2.23 2.82
C LEU A 90 13.22 0.98 1.97
N ILE A 91 14.44 0.67 1.55
CA ILE A 91 14.77 -0.63 0.97
C ILE A 91 15.94 -1.20 1.77
N TYR A 92 15.76 -2.42 2.24
CA TYR A 92 16.79 -3.16 2.94
C TYR A 92 16.82 -4.59 2.41
N ILE A 93 18.00 -5.04 1.99
CA ILE A 93 18.20 -6.35 1.38
C ILE A 93 19.36 -7.04 2.10
N GLU A 94 19.14 -8.25 2.59
CA GLU A 94 20.18 -9.15 3.09
C GLU A 94 20.31 -10.36 2.16
N VAL A 95 21.54 -10.83 1.96
CA VAL A 95 21.83 -12.08 1.26
C VAL A 95 22.63 -12.95 2.21
N ASP A 96 22.14 -14.16 2.50
CA ASP A 96 22.73 -15.10 3.47
C ASP A 96 23.03 -14.42 4.81
N GLU A 97 22.02 -13.72 5.35
CA GLU A 97 22.06 -12.99 6.63
C GLU A 97 23.07 -11.81 6.68
N LYS A 98 23.62 -11.42 5.53
CA LYS A 98 24.56 -10.29 5.43
C LYS A 98 23.90 -9.09 4.74
N PRO A 99 24.03 -7.87 5.29
CA PRO A 99 23.43 -6.67 4.70
C PRO A 99 24.06 -6.34 3.35
N PHE A 100 23.24 -6.45 2.30
CA PHE A 100 23.68 -6.28 0.91
C PHE A 100 23.35 -4.89 0.38
N LEU A 101 22.12 -4.42 0.57
CA LEU A 101 21.71 -3.06 0.19
C LEU A 101 20.91 -2.43 1.32
N GLN A 102 21.20 -1.15 1.61
CA GLN A 102 20.36 -0.30 2.43
C GLN A 102 20.21 1.04 1.70
N ALA A 103 18.97 1.47 1.48
CA ALA A 103 18.64 2.70 0.78
C ALA A 103 17.37 3.33 1.35
N GLY A 104 17.26 4.64 1.20
CA GLY A 104 16.16 5.43 1.77
C GLY A 104 16.59 6.31 2.95
N SER A 105 15.71 7.22 3.35
CA SER A 105 15.92 8.17 4.45
C SER A 105 15.67 7.58 5.84
N LEU A 106 15.19 6.34 5.90
CA LEU A 106 14.62 5.73 7.10
C LEU A 106 15.56 4.66 7.65
N ASP A 107 15.62 4.54 8.96
CA ASP A 107 16.39 3.48 9.63
C ASP A 107 15.49 2.28 9.93
N ARG A 108 16.09 1.07 9.97
CA ARG A 108 15.41 -0.19 10.28
C ARG A 108 14.74 -0.16 11.65
N THR A 109 15.29 0.63 12.58
CA THR A 109 14.72 0.89 13.91
C THR A 109 13.34 1.55 13.84
N GLN A 110 13.07 2.37 12.82
CA GLN A 110 11.79 3.06 12.66
C GLN A 110 10.65 2.09 12.31
N CYS A 111 10.95 0.98 11.64
CA CYS A 111 9.97 -0.06 11.33
C CYS A 111 9.36 -0.66 12.61
N ALA A 112 10.17 -0.88 13.64
CA ALA A 112 9.71 -1.42 14.93
C ALA A 112 8.81 -0.46 15.71
N LEU A 113 8.90 0.84 15.41
CA LEU A 113 8.09 1.89 16.04
C LEU A 113 6.73 2.10 15.36
N SER A 114 6.53 1.51 14.17
CA SER A 114 5.31 1.64 13.37
C SER A 114 4.05 1.05 14.03
N GLU A 115 4.21 0.09 14.94
CA GLU A 115 3.11 -0.46 15.73
C GLU A 115 2.64 0.50 16.84
N LYS A 116 3.52 1.39 17.29
CA LYS A 116 3.27 2.30 18.41
C LYS A 116 2.86 3.70 17.96
N ASN A 117 3.27 4.11 16.76
CA ASN A 117 3.02 5.45 16.28
C ASN A 117 2.88 5.50 14.75
N ASN A 118 1.72 5.98 14.30
CA ASN A 118 1.37 6.19 12.89
C ASN A 118 2.20 7.30 12.21
N ALA A 119 3.17 7.92 12.87
CA ALA A 119 4.15 8.79 12.23
C ALA A 119 5.35 8.05 11.64
N TYR A 120 5.53 6.76 11.98
CA TYR A 120 6.65 5.95 11.49
C TYR A 120 6.25 5.12 10.25
N PRO A 121 7.22 4.78 9.40
CA PRO A 121 6.97 3.97 8.21
C PRO A 121 6.43 2.59 8.55
N LYS A 122 5.43 2.12 7.80
CA LYS A 122 5.06 0.70 7.79
C LYS A 122 6.07 -0.05 6.94
N CYS A 123 6.60 -1.14 7.48
CA CYS A 123 7.58 -1.98 6.81
C CYS A 123 7.05 -3.39 6.63
N ILE A 124 7.26 -3.97 5.47
CA ILE A 124 6.89 -5.34 5.13
C ILE A 124 8.15 -6.04 4.65
N SER A 125 8.33 -7.27 5.10
CA SER A 125 9.48 -8.09 4.74
C SER A 125 9.06 -9.44 4.20
N GLU A 126 9.93 -10.02 3.37
CA GLU A 126 9.81 -11.36 2.83
C GLU A 126 11.19 -11.98 2.67
N THR A 127 11.26 -13.30 2.84
CA THR A 127 12.46 -14.10 2.56
C THR A 127 12.15 -15.08 1.46
N PHE A 128 13.02 -15.18 0.47
CA PHE A 128 12.93 -16.14 -0.62
C PHE A 128 14.32 -16.68 -0.98
N ASP A 129 14.37 -17.78 -1.73
CA ASP A 129 15.61 -18.44 -2.13
C ASP A 129 15.87 -18.20 -3.63
N LYS A 130 17.11 -17.84 -3.99
CA LYS A 130 17.53 -17.69 -5.38
C LYS A 130 18.94 -18.25 -5.56
N GLY A 131 19.05 -19.33 -6.32
CA GLY A 131 20.34 -19.95 -6.62
C GLY A 131 21.04 -20.51 -5.36
N GLY A 132 20.27 -20.97 -4.37
CA GLY A 132 20.78 -21.50 -3.11
C GLY A 132 21.22 -20.44 -2.09
N LYS A 133 20.94 -19.16 -2.36
CA LYS A 133 21.15 -18.04 -1.45
C LYS A 133 19.82 -17.59 -0.87
N LYS A 134 19.77 -17.41 0.45
CA LYS A 134 18.59 -16.83 1.12
C LYS A 134 18.62 -15.32 0.99
N ILE A 135 17.58 -14.74 0.40
CA ILE A 135 17.45 -13.31 0.21
C ILE A 135 16.32 -12.82 1.10
N PHE A 136 16.65 -11.90 2.01
CA PHE A 136 15.67 -11.16 2.79
C PHE A 136 15.49 -9.78 2.15
N VAL A 137 14.25 -9.40 1.88
CA VAL A 137 13.89 -8.08 1.39
C VAL A 137 12.93 -7.46 2.38
N GLN A 138 13.23 -6.24 2.80
CA GLN A 138 12.35 -5.40 3.59
C GLN A 138 12.15 -4.08 2.85
N ALA A 139 10.89 -3.72 2.64
CA ALA A 139 10.49 -2.44 2.09
C ALA A 139 9.68 -1.68 3.13
N GLY A 140 9.86 -0.37 3.21
CA GLY A 140 9.05 0.51 4.06
C GLY A 140 8.56 1.73 3.31
N SER A 141 7.39 2.24 3.68
CA SER A 141 6.84 3.49 3.17
C SER A 141 6.57 4.44 4.32
N ASN A 142 7.13 5.65 4.24
CA ASN A 142 6.76 6.76 5.11
C ASN A 142 5.87 7.78 4.37
N GLN A 143 5.23 7.36 3.27
CA GLN A 143 4.21 8.17 2.65
C GLN A 143 2.99 8.22 3.56
N ASN A 144 3.00 9.17 4.49
CA ASN A 144 1.77 9.72 5.01
C ASN A 144 1.10 10.40 3.81
N SER A 145 0.36 9.60 3.04
CA SER A 145 -0.51 10.05 1.97
C SER A 145 -1.15 11.33 2.48
N ARG A 146 -0.81 12.46 1.84
CA ARG A 146 -1.36 13.79 2.15
C ARG A 146 -2.79 13.55 2.56
N LYS A 147 -3.15 13.75 3.84
CA LYS A 147 -4.52 13.52 4.32
C LYS A 147 -5.43 14.15 3.28
N ILE A 148 -6.09 13.35 2.46
CA ILE A 148 -7.09 13.87 1.55
C ILE A 148 -8.23 14.19 2.50
N ARG A 149 -8.25 15.43 2.98
CA ARG A 149 -9.44 15.98 3.63
C ARG A 149 -10.47 16.05 2.50
N ILE A 150 -11.27 14.99 2.41
CA ILE A 150 -12.52 15.00 1.66
C ILE A 150 -13.50 15.87 2.45
#